data_AF-F8PCZ5-F1
#
_entry.id   AF-F8PCZ5-F1
#
_cell.length_a   1.000
_cell.length_b   1.000
_cell.length_c   1.000
_cell.angle_alpha   90.00
_cell.angle_beta   90.00
_cell.angle_gamma   90.00
#
_symmetry.space_group_name_H-M   'P 1'
#
loop_
_entity.id
_entity.type
_entity.pdbx_description
1 polymer ?
#
loop_
_entity_poly.entity_id
_entity_poly.type
_entity_poly.pdbx_seq_one_letter_code
_entity_poly.pdbx_strand_id
1 'polypeptide(L)'
;MHASTSAKNQEIYVSKLQAQVDELQQVLGENEDAEKIVSKHIKLLHRYNEAKDATQILIGRLAALKRTTVRQIHLDYELLDDDNK
;
A
#
# COMPACT_ATOMS: atom_id res chain seq x y z
N MET A 1 29.38 22.38 -34.90
CA MET A 1 30.17 21.97 -33.72
C MET A 1 29.36 22.09 -32.41
N HIS A 2 28.13 21.54 -32.32
CA HIS A 2 27.31 21.67 -31.08
C HIS A 2 26.49 20.42 -30.66
N ALA A 3 26.55 19.31 -31.42
CA ALA A 3 25.78 18.10 -31.06
C ALA A 3 26.50 17.17 -30.05
N SER A 4 27.83 17.25 -29.94
CA SER A 4 28.63 16.30 -29.17
C SER A 4 28.59 16.53 -27.65
N THR A 5 28.41 17.77 -27.18
CA THR A 5 28.28 18.09 -25.75
C THR A 5 26.97 17.61 -25.16
N SER A 6 25.88 17.60 -25.94
CA SER A 6 24.57 17.10 -25.49
C SER A 6 24.59 15.60 -25.24
N ALA A 7 25.17 14.83 -26.18
CA ALA A 7 25.26 13.37 -26.06
C ALA A 7 26.10 12.95 -24.85
N LYS A 8 27.25 13.61 -24.62
CA LYS A 8 28.12 13.30 -23.48
C LYS A 8 27.48 13.65 -22.13
N ASN A 9 26.71 14.73 -22.07
CA ASN A 9 25.96 15.08 -20.85
C ASN A 9 24.78 14.12 -20.61
N GLN A 10 24.14 13.63 -21.68
CA GLN A 10 23.10 12.60 -21.59
C GLN A 10 23.68 11.28 -21.08
N GLU A 11 24.85 10.86 -21.55
CA GLU A 11 25.55 9.65 -21.07
C GLU A 11 25.87 9.74 -19.57
N ILE A 12 26.39 10.88 -19.11
CA ILE A 12 26.67 11.12 -17.68
C ILE A 12 25.38 11.04 -16.86
N TYR A 13 24.30 11.64 -17.35
CA TYR A 13 23.01 11.62 -16.66
C TYR A 13 22.41 10.22 -16.57
N VAL A 14 22.44 9.46 -17.67
CA VAL A 14 21.99 8.06 -17.70
C VAL A 14 22.83 7.20 -16.76
N SER A 15 24.15 7.38 -16.73
CA SER A 15 25.02 6.65 -15.80
C SER A 15 24.69 6.96 -14.33
N LYS A 16 24.42 8.24 -14.01
CA LYS A 16 24.00 8.64 -12.66
C LYS A 16 22.64 8.07 -12.26
N LEU A 17 21.71 7.97 -13.21
CA LEU A 17 20.41 7.32 -13.01
C LEU A 17 20.56 5.83 -12.78
N GLN A 18 21.40 5.15 -13.56
CA GLN A 18 21.65 3.72 -13.40
C GLN A 18 22.26 3.41 -12.02
N ALA A 19 23.23 4.20 -11.57
CA ALA A 19 23.83 4.03 -10.25
C ALA A 19 22.80 4.16 -9.10
N GLN A 20 21.83 5.08 -9.23
CA GLN A 20 20.74 5.22 -8.26
C GLN A 20 19.78 4.03 -8.30
N VAL A 21 19.47 3.51 -9.49
CA VAL A 21 18.64 2.31 -9.64
C VAL A 21 19.32 1.10 -8.97
N ASP A 22 20.63 0.94 -9.18
CA ASP A 22 21.40 -0.16 -8.60
C ASP A 22 21.45 -0.06 -7.06
N GLU A 23 21.63 1.14 -6.51
CA GLU A 23 21.57 1.39 -5.06
C GLU A 23 20.18 1.05 -4.48
N LEU A 24 19.11 1.50 -5.15
CA LEU A 24 17.74 1.20 -4.73
C LEU A 24 17.43 -0.30 -4.82
N GLN A 25 17.92 -0.99 -5.84
CA GLN A 25 17.77 -2.43 -5.99
C GLN A 25 18.50 -3.21 -4.89
N GLN A 26 19.67 -2.73 -4.46
CA GLN A 26 20.41 -3.34 -3.36
C GLN A 26 19.64 -3.24 -2.02
N VAL A 27 18.98 -2.10 -1.77
CA VAL A 27 18.13 -1.90 -0.59
C VAL A 27 16.87 -2.79 -0.64
N LEU A 28 16.30 -2.97 -1.84
CA LEU A 28 15.10 -3.78 -2.03
C LEU A 28 15.36 -5.29 -1.84
N GLY A 29 16.57 -5.75 -2.17
CA GLY A 29 16.96 -7.15 -2.16
C GLY A 29 17.28 -7.68 -3.55
N GLU A 30 18.21 -8.65 -3.62
CA GLU A 30 18.58 -9.28 -4.89
C GLU A 30 17.38 -9.98 -5.53
N ASN A 31 17.06 -9.61 -6.78
CA ASN A 31 15.95 -10.14 -7.59
C ASN A 31 14.53 -9.79 -7.11
N GLU A 32 14.38 -8.88 -6.15
CA GLU A 32 13.05 -8.37 -5.79
C GLU A 32 12.55 -7.35 -6.81
N ASP A 33 11.26 -7.42 -7.12
CA ASP A 33 10.62 -6.54 -8.10
C ASP A 33 9.73 -5.53 -7.34
N ALA A 34 10.19 -4.27 -7.32
CA ALA A 34 9.54 -3.20 -6.58
C ALA A 34 8.07 -3.03 -6.98
N GLU A 35 7.77 -3.14 -8.27
CA GLU A 35 6.41 -2.99 -8.78
C GLU A 35 5.53 -4.14 -8.29
N LYS A 36 6.05 -5.38 -8.29
CA LYS A 36 5.30 -6.53 -7.76
C LYS A 36 5.05 -6.40 -6.27
N ILE A 37 6.04 -5.95 -5.48
CA ILE A 37 5.89 -5.77 -4.03
C ILE A 37 4.81 -4.73 -3.73
N VAL A 38 4.88 -3.56 -4.38
CA VAL A 38 3.92 -2.49 -4.21
C VAL A 38 2.53 -2.93 -4.68
N SER A 39 2.44 -3.58 -5.84
CA SER A 39 1.17 -4.11 -6.36
C SER A 39 0.53 -5.12 -5.41
N LYS A 40 1.33 -6.01 -4.81
CA LYS A 40 0.86 -6.97 -3.80
C LYS A 40 0.32 -6.26 -2.56
N HIS A 41 1.03 -5.26 -2.05
CA HIS A 41 0.58 -4.48 -0.89
C HIS A 41 -0.72 -3.74 -1.17
N ILE A 42 -0.84 -3.07 -2.33
CA ILE A 42 -2.07 -2.38 -2.74
C ILE A 42 -3.24 -3.34 -2.80
N LYS A 43 -3.06 -4.53 -3.38
CA LYS A 43 -4.11 -5.56 -3.45
C LYS A 43 -4.53 -6.07 -2.07
N LEU A 44 -3.58 -6.29 -1.16
CA LEU A 44 -3.88 -6.70 0.21
C LEU A 44 -4.65 -5.62 0.97
N LEU A 45 -4.26 -4.35 0.80
CA LEU A 45 -4.93 -3.22 1.44
C LEU A 45 -6.37 -3.06 0.94
N HIS A 46 -6.60 -3.14 -0.37
CA HIS A 46 -7.96 -3.12 -0.91
C HIS A 46 -8.81 -4.28 -0.39
N ARG A 47 -8.25 -5.50 -0.34
CA ARG A 47 -8.98 -6.66 0.19
C ARG A 47 -9.31 -6.51 1.67
N TYR A 48 -8.40 -5.96 2.48
CA TYR A 48 -8.67 -5.65 3.88
C TYR A 48 -9.80 -4.63 4.00
N ASN A 49 -9.73 -3.53 3.25
CA ASN A 49 -10.77 -2.48 3.29
C ASN A 49 -12.14 -3.02 2.86
N GLU A 50 -12.21 -3.79 1.77
CA GLU A 50 -13.46 -4.41 1.31
C GLU A 50 -14.06 -5.34 2.37
N ALA A 51 -13.24 -6.17 3.01
CA ALA A 51 -13.68 -7.06 4.08
C ALA A 51 -14.15 -6.26 5.32
N LYS A 52 -13.42 -5.20 5.70
CA LYS A 52 -13.78 -4.29 6.79
C LYS A 52 -15.12 -3.60 6.52
N ASP A 53 -15.32 -3.06 5.33
CA ASP A 53 -16.55 -2.38 4.93
C ASP A 53 -17.75 -3.34 4.90
N ALA A 54 -17.57 -4.53 4.32
CA ALA A 54 -18.61 -5.56 4.33
C ALA A 54 -19.00 -5.96 5.75
N THR A 55 -18.00 -6.11 6.64
CA THR A 55 -18.22 -6.43 8.06
C THR A 55 -18.97 -5.30 8.77
N GLN A 56 -18.59 -4.05 8.51
CA GLN A 56 -19.24 -2.88 9.10
C GLN A 56 -20.73 -2.77 8.71
N ILE A 57 -21.07 -3.09 7.46
CA ILE A 57 -22.47 -3.17 6.99
C ILE A 57 -23.25 -4.23 7.77
N LEU A 58 -22.66 -5.41 7.97
CA LEU A 58 -23.29 -6.50 8.71
C LEU A 58 -23.48 -6.13 10.19
N ILE A 59 -22.48 -5.50 10.81
CA ILE A 59 -22.59 -4.99 12.19
C ILE A 59 -23.72 -3.97 12.30
N GLY A 60 -23.84 -3.04 11.35
CA GLY A 60 -24.92 -2.06 11.33
C GLY A 60 -26.30 -2.70 11.28
N ARG A 61 -26.48 -3.72 10.44
CA ARG A 61 -27.73 -4.50 10.36
C ARG A 61 -28.00 -5.27 11.65
N LEU A 62 -26.97 -5.90 12.23
CA LEU A 62 -27.08 -6.64 13.48
C LEU A 62 -27.49 -5.73 14.64
N ALA A 63 -26.90 -4.54 14.73
CA ALA A 63 -27.24 -3.54 15.72
C ALA A 63 -28.73 -3.13 15.61
N ALA A 64 -29.22 -2.88 14.39
CA ALA A 64 -30.63 -2.56 14.15
C ALA A 64 -31.57 -3.70 14.57
N LEU A 65 -31.23 -4.96 14.24
CA LEU A 65 -32.02 -6.13 14.63
C LEU A 65 -32.07 -6.32 16.15
N LYS A 66 -30.94 -6.11 16.83
CA LYS A 66 -30.84 -6.19 18.30
C LYS A 66 -31.34 -4.92 19.02
N ARG A 67 -31.79 -3.90 18.28
CA ARG A 67 -32.17 -2.57 18.81
C ARG A 67 -31.11 -1.98 19.73
N THR A 68 -29.85 -2.16 19.37
CA THR A 68 -28.69 -1.66 20.11
C THR A 68 -27.83 -0.79 19.20
N THR A 69 -26.75 -0.22 19.75
CA THR A 69 -25.82 0.60 18.98
C THR A 69 -24.72 -0.25 18.36
N VAL A 70 -24.16 0.24 17.24
CA VAL A 70 -22.98 -0.37 16.61
C VAL A 70 -21.83 -0.53 17.61
N ARG A 71 -21.62 0.48 18.46
CA ARG A 71 -20.58 0.43 19.52
C ARG A 71 -20.82 -0.71 20.51
N GLN A 72 -22.06 -0.97 20.89
CA GLN A 72 -22.38 -2.08 21.79
C GLN A 72 -22.10 -3.43 21.11
N ILE A 73 -22.40 -3.59 19.82
CA ILE A 73 -22.00 -4.79 19.08
C ILE A 73 -20.48 -4.96 19.05
N HIS A 74 -19.71 -3.88 18.86
CA HIS A 74 -18.25 -3.97 18.91
C HIS A 74 -17.74 -4.41 20.30
N LEU A 75 -18.38 -3.95 21.38
CA LEU A 75 -18.07 -4.40 22.74
C LEU A 75 -18.45 -5.87 22.96
N ASP A 76 -19.66 -6.25 22.56
CA ASP A 76 -20.22 -7.60 22.77
C ASP A 76 -19.42 -8.69 22.04
N TYR A 77 -18.78 -8.34 20.92
CA TYR A 77 -17.98 -9.25 20.09
C TYR A 77 -16.47 -9.00 20.19
N GLU A 78 -16.02 -8.17 21.12
CA GLU A 78 -14.60 -7.85 21.33
C GLU A 78 -13.90 -7.29 20.06
N LEU A 79 -14.64 -6.56 19.24
CA LEU A 79 -14.20 -5.96 17.96
C LEU A 79 -13.74 -4.51 18.11
N LEU A 80 -13.38 -4.06 19.32
CA LEU A 80 -12.86 -2.70 19.50
C LEU A 80 -11.50 -2.58 18.77
N ASP A 81 -11.51 -1.96 17.59
CA ASP A 81 -10.30 -1.63 16.84
C ASP A 81 -9.38 -0.70 17.67
N ASP A 82 -8.14 -1.13 17.92
CA ASP A 82 -7.01 -0.26 18.33
C ASP A 82 -6.33 0.39 17.10
N ASP A 83 -6.83 0.10 15.89
CA ASP A 83 -6.25 0.49 14.60
C ASP A 83 -6.48 1.97 14.21
N ASN A 84 -7.15 2.77 15.06
CA ASN A 84 -7.43 4.20 14.84
C ASN A 84 -6.47 5.14 15.61
N LYS A 85 -5.24 4.69 15.93
CA LYS A 85 -4.19 5.56 16.51
C LYS A 85 -3.36 6.27 15.44
#